data_AF-A0A2M9A8R4-F1
#
_entry.id   AF-A0A2M9A8R4-F1
#
_cell.length_a   1.000
_cell.length_b   1.000
_cell.length_c   1.000
_cell.angle_alpha   90.00
_cell.angle_beta   90.00
_cell.angle_gamma   90.00
#
_symmetry.space_group_name_H-M   'P 1'
#
loop_
_entity.id
_entity.type
_entity.pdbx_description
1 polymer ?
#
loop_
_entity_poly.entity_id
_entity_poly.type
_entity_poly.pdbx_seq_one_letter_code
_entity_poly.pdbx_strand_id
1 'polypeptide(L)'
;MKSSSTSVSSSSFSSEVDLSSSEESSDANSSSSGVNVVSSSSYSVLESGKYYNPNISYGELVDERDGQVYRTVAIGSEDSAQIWMAENLNFDYDVQTASGKPTSFCYQDSVEYCAKLGRYYTWAAAMDSAALFSEDGKECGLESKECAPKDTVRGVCPKGWHLPSSQEFHRLTAYAYSNGRYVESWQTGRLLKSKVGWKSTYYQAYDKTIERNGYDPFGFGAIPAGGGVFPNAKTSDSPLFSGRRQKEL
;
A
#
# COMPACT_ATOMS: atom_id res chain seq x y z
N MET A 1 -15.09 -68.63 5.69
CA MET A 1 -15.78 -67.47 6.31
C MET A 1 -16.00 -66.46 5.18
N LYS A 2 -17.12 -66.63 4.47
CA LYS A 2 -18.33 -65.75 4.49
C LYS A 2 -17.96 -64.33 4.04
N SER A 3 -18.17 -63.98 2.76
CA SER A 3 -19.46 -63.55 2.15
C SER A 3 -19.90 -62.21 2.77
N SER A 4 -20.34 -61.18 2.06
CA SER A 4 -21.19 -61.18 0.87
C SER A 4 -21.44 -59.72 0.44
N SER A 5 -21.54 -59.49 -0.89
CA SER A 5 -22.57 -58.74 -1.64
C SER A 5 -22.93 -57.28 -1.21
N THR A 6 -23.27 -56.31 -2.07
CA THR A 6 -24.15 -56.27 -3.27
C THR A 6 -24.09 -54.81 -3.79
N SER A 7 -23.69 -54.48 -5.03
CA SER A 7 -24.49 -54.19 -6.25
C SER A 7 -25.68 -53.22 -6.13
N VAL A 8 -25.71 -52.17 -6.97
CA VAL A 8 -26.74 -51.74 -7.97
C VAL A 8 -26.63 -50.22 -8.22
N SER A 9 -26.36 -49.68 -9.41
CA SER A 9 -27.09 -49.60 -10.71
C SER A 9 -27.72 -48.22 -10.95
N SER A 10 -27.23 -47.56 -12.01
CA SER A 10 -27.87 -46.66 -12.98
C SER A 10 -29.28 -46.11 -12.75
N SER A 11 -29.45 -44.82 -13.02
CA SER A 11 -30.55 -44.32 -13.87
C SER A 11 -30.23 -42.95 -14.46
N SER A 12 -30.09 -42.91 -15.78
CA SER A 12 -30.26 -41.72 -16.61
C SER A 12 -31.71 -41.26 -16.54
N PHE A 13 -31.96 -39.95 -16.57
CA PHE A 13 -33.22 -39.44 -17.11
C PHE A 13 -32.95 -38.14 -17.88
N SER A 14 -33.12 -38.23 -19.19
CA SER A 14 -33.24 -37.12 -20.11
C SER A 14 -34.59 -36.46 -19.95
N SER A 15 -34.65 -35.15 -20.13
CA SER A 15 -35.78 -34.52 -20.82
C SER A 15 -35.33 -33.17 -21.36
N GLU A 16 -35.18 -33.14 -22.67
CA GLU A 16 -35.25 -31.95 -23.51
C GLU A 16 -36.62 -31.29 -23.35
N VAL A 17 -36.69 -29.96 -23.40
CA VAL A 17 -37.77 -29.26 -24.12
C VAL A 17 -37.24 -27.93 -24.65
N ASP A 18 -37.57 -27.74 -25.92
CA ASP A 18 -37.24 -26.67 -26.83
C ASP A 18 -38.17 -25.45 -26.75
N LEU A 19 -37.64 -24.30 -27.20
CA LEU A 19 -38.25 -23.21 -27.98
C LEU A 19 -39.52 -22.45 -27.51
N SER A 20 -39.33 -21.13 -27.35
CA SER A 20 -39.92 -20.03 -28.16
C SER A 20 -40.73 -18.94 -27.43
N SER A 21 -40.36 -17.68 -27.74
CA SER A 21 -41.15 -16.42 -27.82
C SER A 21 -41.87 -15.92 -26.56
N SER A 22 -41.98 -14.64 -26.22
CA SER A 22 -41.80 -13.37 -26.93
C SER A 22 -41.76 -12.23 -25.90
N GLU A 23 -41.24 -11.10 -26.36
CA GLU A 23 -41.21 -9.72 -25.85
C GLU A 23 -42.35 -9.31 -24.87
N GLU A 24 -42.02 -8.57 -23.82
CA GLU A 24 -42.29 -7.13 -23.68
C GLU A 24 -41.90 -6.61 -22.28
N SER A 25 -41.73 -5.30 -22.23
CA SER A 25 -41.09 -4.44 -21.24
C SER A 25 -41.70 -4.40 -19.83
N SER A 26 -40.86 -4.10 -18.83
CA SER A 26 -41.08 -2.96 -17.93
C SER A 26 -39.92 -2.80 -16.95
N ASP A 27 -39.29 -1.63 -17.03
CA ASP A 27 -38.27 -1.15 -16.11
C ASP A 27 -38.78 -1.05 -14.67
N ALA A 28 -38.03 -1.63 -13.73
CA ALA A 28 -38.00 -1.18 -12.34
C ALA A 28 -36.57 -1.32 -11.80
N ASN A 29 -35.86 -0.19 -11.88
CA ASN A 29 -34.53 0.06 -11.35
C ASN A 29 -34.46 -0.09 -9.82
N SER A 30 -33.32 -0.59 -9.31
CA SER A 30 -32.74 -0.45 -7.95
C SER A 30 -32.19 -1.82 -7.48
N SER A 31 -30.92 -2.02 -7.13
CA SER A 31 -29.80 -1.14 -6.85
C SER A 31 -28.52 -1.97 -7.02
N SER A 32 -27.64 -1.58 -7.94
CA SER A 32 -26.33 -2.19 -8.10
C SER A 32 -25.37 -1.61 -7.06
N SER A 33 -25.05 -2.39 -6.04
CA SER A 33 -23.85 -2.14 -5.23
C SER A 33 -22.63 -2.65 -6.03
N GLY A 34 -22.32 -1.94 -7.12
CA GLY A 34 -21.17 -2.19 -7.98
C GLY A 34 -19.90 -1.82 -7.23
N VAL A 35 -19.25 -2.81 -6.64
CA VAL A 35 -17.95 -2.68 -6.00
C VAL A 35 -16.91 -2.37 -7.09
N ASN A 36 -16.25 -1.23 -7.01
CA ASN A 36 -15.20 -0.83 -7.95
C ASN A 36 -13.94 -1.69 -7.71
N VAL A 37 -13.85 -2.83 -8.39
CA VAL A 37 -12.65 -3.68 -8.39
C VAL A 37 -11.58 -3.01 -9.25
N VAL A 38 -10.54 -2.48 -8.61
CA VAL A 38 -9.31 -2.08 -9.30
C VAL A 38 -8.70 -3.34 -9.93
N SER A 39 -8.59 -3.38 -11.26
CA SER A 39 -8.09 -4.55 -12.01
C SER A 39 -6.69 -4.97 -11.54
N SER A 40 -6.47 -6.28 -11.35
CA SER A 40 -5.19 -6.90 -10.96
C SER A 40 -4.01 -6.50 -11.87
N SER A 41 -4.30 -6.09 -13.10
CA SER A 41 -3.34 -5.63 -14.11
C SER A 41 -2.51 -4.40 -13.72
N SER A 42 -2.97 -3.53 -12.80
CA SER A 42 -2.13 -2.40 -12.33
C SER A 42 -1.03 -2.83 -11.37
N TYR A 43 -1.22 -3.94 -10.66
CA TYR A 43 -0.28 -4.42 -9.65
C TYR A 43 0.77 -5.36 -10.23
N SER A 44 0.50 -6.02 -11.35
CA SER A 44 1.48 -6.86 -12.07
C SER A 44 2.69 -6.06 -12.56
N VAL A 45 2.54 -4.73 -12.77
CA VAL A 45 3.64 -3.85 -13.16
C VAL A 45 4.59 -3.55 -11.99
N LEU A 46 4.09 -3.60 -10.74
CA LEU A 46 4.90 -3.39 -9.54
C LEU A 46 5.75 -4.62 -9.18
N GLU A 47 5.37 -5.79 -9.69
CA GLU A 47 5.92 -7.10 -9.35
C GLU A 47 7.30 -7.40 -9.96
N SER A 48 7.81 -6.53 -10.84
CA SER A 48 9.01 -6.80 -11.63
C SER A 48 10.16 -5.80 -11.40
N GLY A 49 10.13 -5.02 -10.32
CA GLY A 49 11.11 -3.95 -10.09
C GLY A 49 11.14 -2.88 -11.21
N LYS A 50 10.17 -2.93 -12.14
CA LYS A 50 10.06 -2.02 -13.28
C LYS A 50 9.67 -0.60 -12.89
N TYR A 51 9.30 -0.39 -11.63
CA TYR A 51 8.98 0.94 -11.12
C TYR A 51 10.20 1.74 -10.67
N TYR A 52 11.36 1.09 -10.49
CA TYR A 52 12.60 1.76 -10.14
C TYR A 52 13.15 2.57 -11.31
N ASN A 53 13.86 3.65 -10.99
CA ASN A 53 14.56 4.42 -12.00
C ASN A 53 15.94 3.78 -12.28
N PRO A 54 16.18 3.19 -13.47
CA PRO A 54 17.46 2.51 -13.76
C PRO A 54 18.65 3.47 -13.82
N ASN A 55 18.40 4.79 -13.89
CA ASN A 55 19.45 5.81 -13.89
C ASN A 55 19.86 6.24 -12.47
N ILE A 56 19.32 5.61 -11.43
CA ILE A 56 19.62 5.92 -10.03
C ILE A 56 20.39 4.76 -9.41
N SER A 57 21.48 5.10 -8.72
CA SER A 57 22.18 4.15 -7.87
C SER A 57 21.45 4.07 -6.53
N TYR A 58 20.95 2.88 -6.21
CA TYR A 58 20.29 2.62 -4.94
C TYR A 58 21.29 2.03 -3.94
N GLY A 59 21.14 2.42 -2.67
CA GLY A 59 21.74 1.70 -1.55
C GLY A 59 20.82 0.58 -1.07
N GLU A 60 21.25 -0.11 -0.01
CA GLU A 60 20.48 -1.18 0.62
C GLU A 60 20.41 -0.98 2.13
N LEU A 61 19.31 -1.42 2.70
CA LEU A 61 19.06 -1.53 4.13
C LEU A 61 18.62 -2.96 4.41
N VAL A 62 19.35 -3.66 5.27
CA VAL A 62 18.89 -4.93 5.82
C VAL A 62 18.15 -4.64 7.12
N ASP A 63 16.87 -5.01 7.20
CA ASP A 63 16.12 -4.98 8.44
C ASP A 63 16.46 -6.23 9.27
N GLU A 64 17.26 -6.06 10.32
CA GLU A 64 17.71 -7.16 11.18
C GLU A 64 16.57 -7.90 11.89
N ARG A 65 15.37 -7.31 11.94
CA ARG A 65 14.23 -7.88 12.66
C ARG A 65 13.57 -9.03 11.90
N ASP A 66 13.62 -9.01 10.57
CA ASP A 66 12.98 -10.01 9.70
C ASP A 66 13.85 -10.44 8.50
N GLY A 67 15.06 -9.88 8.37
CA GLY A 67 16.00 -10.16 7.28
C GLY A 67 15.62 -9.55 5.93
N GLN A 68 14.55 -8.74 5.85
CA GLN A 68 14.15 -8.10 4.60
C GLN A 68 15.18 -7.06 4.17
N VAL A 69 15.48 -7.03 2.87
CA VAL A 69 16.38 -6.06 2.26
C VAL A 69 15.54 -5.03 1.50
N TYR A 70 15.71 -3.76 1.85
CA TYR A 70 15.04 -2.63 1.23
C TYR A 70 16.06 -1.78 0.48
N ARG A 71 15.73 -1.37 -0.73
CA ARG A 71 16.52 -0.35 -1.41
C ARG A 71 16.38 0.99 -0.71
N THR A 72 17.41 1.82 -0.82
CA THR A 72 17.47 3.18 -0.28
C THR A 72 18.02 4.15 -1.30
N VAL A 73 17.72 5.43 -1.14
CA VAL A 73 18.19 6.49 -2.03
C VAL A 73 18.48 7.76 -1.24
N ALA A 74 19.63 8.38 -1.50
CA ALA A 74 19.96 9.69 -0.96
C ALA A 74 19.34 10.77 -1.85
N ILE A 75 18.56 11.68 -1.25
CA ILE A 75 17.93 12.80 -1.96
C ILE A 75 18.26 14.09 -1.21
N GLY A 76 18.89 15.03 -1.90
CA GLY A 76 19.31 16.31 -1.37
C GLY A 76 20.65 16.74 -1.96
N SER A 77 21.18 17.84 -1.45
CA SER A 77 22.50 18.33 -1.86
C SER A 77 23.55 17.76 -0.93
N GLU A 78 24.50 16.98 -1.46
CA GLU A 78 25.69 16.44 -0.78
C GLU A 78 25.49 16.24 0.75
N ASP A 79 26.09 17.08 1.59
CA ASP A 79 26.10 16.98 3.06
C ASP A 79 24.75 17.19 3.75
N SER A 80 23.71 17.57 3.00
CA SER A 80 22.34 17.79 3.50
C SER A 80 21.34 16.75 2.97
N ALA A 81 21.83 15.72 2.28
CA ALA A 81 20.97 14.70 1.72
C ALA A 81 20.29 13.87 2.80
N GLN A 82 19.02 13.58 2.57
CA GLN A 82 18.23 12.67 3.37
C GLN A 82 18.25 11.30 2.72
N ILE A 83 18.49 10.24 3.49
CA ILE A 83 18.35 8.88 2.98
C ILE A 83 16.90 8.44 3.17
N TRP A 84 16.28 8.02 2.08
CA TRP A 84 14.91 7.51 2.07
C TRP A 84 14.89 6.04 1.66
N MET A 85 13.99 5.25 2.23
CA MET A 85 13.67 3.96 1.63
C MET A 85 13.10 4.17 0.22
N ALA A 86 13.63 3.40 -0.73
CA ALA A 86 13.15 3.28 -2.10
C ALA A 86 12.03 2.23 -2.25
N GLU A 87 11.66 1.57 -1.15
CA GLU A 87 10.54 0.63 -1.01
C GLU A 87 9.68 1.00 0.21
N ASN A 88 8.42 0.58 0.25
CA ASN A 88 7.59 0.72 1.44
C ASN A 88 8.02 -0.30 2.49
N LEU A 89 7.99 0.08 3.78
CA LEU A 89 8.26 -0.89 4.85
C LEU A 89 7.25 -2.04 4.80
N ASN A 90 7.75 -3.27 4.95
CA ASN A 90 6.95 -4.51 4.89
C ASN A 90 7.17 -5.40 6.14
N PHE A 91 7.57 -4.79 7.26
CA PHE A 91 7.75 -5.48 8.54
C PHE A 91 6.40 -5.98 9.10
N ASP A 92 6.29 -7.26 9.44
CA ASP A 92 5.08 -7.80 10.06
C ASP A 92 5.03 -7.42 11.55
N TYR A 93 4.31 -6.33 11.85
CA TYR A 93 4.16 -5.85 13.22
C TYR A 93 2.96 -6.53 13.88
N ASP A 94 3.22 -7.69 14.46
CA ASP A 94 2.25 -8.54 15.15
C ASP A 94 2.14 -8.15 16.63
N VAL A 95 1.48 -7.02 16.89
CA VAL A 95 1.05 -6.65 18.24
C VAL A 95 -0.46 -6.71 18.30
N GLN A 96 -0.98 -7.62 19.10
CA GLN A 96 -2.43 -7.69 19.31
C GLN A 96 -2.89 -6.54 20.19
N THR A 97 -3.90 -5.81 19.70
CA THR A 97 -4.64 -4.86 20.53
C THR A 97 -5.51 -5.60 21.55
N ALA A 98 -5.98 -4.91 22.59
CA ALA A 98 -6.98 -5.47 23.52
C ALA A 98 -8.26 -5.97 22.82
N SER A 99 -8.53 -5.49 21.60
CA SER A 99 -9.64 -5.93 20.75
C SER A 99 -9.35 -7.17 19.90
N GLY A 100 -8.14 -7.74 19.98
CA GLY A 100 -7.69 -8.87 19.16
C GLY A 100 -7.47 -8.53 17.68
N LYS A 101 -7.52 -7.25 17.31
CA LYS A 101 -7.32 -6.79 15.93
C LYS A 101 -5.84 -6.67 15.58
N PRO A 102 -5.44 -7.03 14.34
CA PRO A 102 -4.08 -6.82 13.85
C PRO A 102 -3.79 -5.32 13.69
N THR A 103 -2.53 -4.96 13.88
CA THR A 103 -2.07 -3.56 13.80
C THR A 103 -1.27 -3.26 12.52
N SER A 104 -0.91 -4.30 11.76
CA SER A 104 -0.38 -4.19 10.41
C SER A 104 -1.09 -5.17 9.47
N PHE A 105 -1.22 -4.82 8.19
CA PHE A 105 -1.99 -5.63 7.24
C PHE A 105 -1.59 -5.41 5.78
N CYS A 106 -1.94 -6.39 4.95
CA CYS A 106 -1.78 -6.32 3.50
C CYS A 106 -2.98 -5.66 2.85
N TYR A 107 -2.77 -5.06 1.67
CA TYR A 107 -3.90 -4.69 0.82
C TYR A 107 -4.74 -5.94 0.49
N GLN A 108 -6.07 -5.84 0.65
CA GLN A 108 -7.00 -6.96 0.40
C GLN A 108 -6.63 -8.28 1.12
N ASP A 109 -5.96 -8.19 2.28
CA ASP A 109 -5.52 -9.36 3.06
C ASP A 109 -4.65 -10.35 2.25
N SER A 110 -3.97 -9.87 1.20
CA SER A 110 -3.13 -10.71 0.32
C SER A 110 -1.65 -10.50 0.59
N VAL A 111 -0.96 -11.58 0.94
CA VAL A 111 0.50 -11.61 1.13
C VAL A 111 1.26 -11.17 -0.13
N GLU A 112 0.70 -11.44 -1.32
CA GLU A 112 1.29 -10.98 -2.59
C GLU A 112 1.26 -9.45 -2.70
N TYR A 113 0.20 -8.81 -2.21
CA TYR A 113 0.14 -7.35 -2.21
C TYR A 113 1.02 -6.73 -1.14
N CYS A 114 1.25 -7.39 0.00
CA CYS A 114 2.31 -6.99 0.92
C CYS A 114 3.68 -7.01 0.25
N ALA A 115 4.01 -8.09 -0.45
CA ALA A 115 5.28 -8.20 -1.17
C ALA A 115 5.46 -7.10 -2.25
N LYS A 116 4.36 -6.67 -2.90
CA LYS A 116 4.40 -5.65 -3.96
C LYS A 116 4.31 -4.21 -3.46
N LEU A 117 3.54 -3.97 -2.40
CA LEU A 117 3.14 -2.64 -1.94
C LEU A 117 3.71 -2.26 -0.58
N GLY A 118 4.31 -3.21 0.13
CA GLY A 118 4.57 -3.11 1.56
C GLY A 118 3.29 -3.29 2.39
N ARG A 119 3.45 -3.07 3.70
CA ARG A 119 2.37 -3.19 4.68
C ARG A 119 1.74 -1.84 5.01
N TYR A 120 0.47 -1.90 5.38
CA TYR A 120 -0.21 -0.82 6.07
C TYR A 120 -0.02 -0.99 7.57
N TYR A 121 0.15 0.13 8.25
CA TYR A 121 0.23 0.19 9.70
C TYR A 121 -0.87 1.13 10.19
N THR A 122 -1.55 0.74 11.27
CA THR A 122 -2.33 1.71 12.03
C THR A 122 -1.41 2.81 12.57
N TRP A 123 -1.97 3.96 12.96
CA TRP A 123 -1.15 5.00 13.62
C TRP A 123 -0.40 4.44 14.84
N ALA A 124 -1.08 3.65 15.66
CA ALA A 124 -0.49 3.02 16.83
C ALA A 124 0.67 2.06 16.47
N ALA A 125 0.51 1.25 15.42
CA ALA A 125 1.62 0.44 14.93
C ALA A 125 2.77 1.28 14.39
N ALA A 126 2.48 2.29 13.56
CA ALA A 126 3.52 3.15 12.99
C ALA A 126 4.38 3.77 14.10
N MET A 127 3.72 4.26 15.14
CA MET A 127 4.35 4.88 16.32
C MET A 127 5.00 3.90 17.28
N ASP A 128 4.81 2.58 17.11
CA ASP A 128 5.24 1.59 18.10
C ASP A 128 4.67 1.89 19.50
N SER A 129 3.34 2.02 19.62
CA SER A 129 2.68 2.37 20.89
C SER A 129 2.94 1.36 22.02
N ALA A 130 3.29 0.13 21.66
CA ALA A 130 3.65 -0.92 22.60
C ALA A 130 5.12 -0.83 23.06
N ALA A 131 5.89 0.12 22.52
CA ALA A 131 7.28 0.40 22.83
C ALA A 131 8.19 -0.84 22.69
N LEU A 132 8.00 -1.63 21.63
CA LEU A 132 8.82 -2.82 21.37
C LEU A 132 10.23 -2.47 20.87
N PHE A 133 10.38 -1.33 20.19
CA PHE A 133 11.60 -0.91 19.54
C PHE A 133 12.10 0.45 20.03
N SER A 134 11.22 1.33 20.51
CA SER A 134 11.56 2.58 21.18
C SER A 134 10.44 3.07 22.09
N GLU A 135 10.78 3.85 23.12
CA GLU A 135 9.80 4.50 23.99
C GLU A 135 9.21 5.79 23.38
N ASP A 136 9.75 6.28 22.25
CA ASP A 136 9.42 7.60 21.67
C ASP A 136 7.93 7.77 21.29
N GLY A 137 7.27 6.67 20.93
CA GLY A 137 5.86 6.65 20.53
C GLY A 137 4.97 5.84 21.47
N LYS A 138 5.46 5.50 22.67
CA LYS A 138 4.70 4.74 23.66
C LYS A 138 3.33 5.36 23.92
N GLU A 139 2.30 4.53 23.91
CA GLU A 139 0.89 4.91 24.11
C GLU A 139 0.31 5.88 23.07
N CYS A 140 1.07 6.32 22.05
CA CYS A 140 0.56 7.19 21.00
C CYS A 140 -0.50 6.50 20.15
N GLY A 141 -1.59 7.18 19.82
CA GLY A 141 -2.61 6.60 18.93
C GLY A 141 -3.49 5.52 19.54
N LEU A 142 -3.39 5.31 20.86
CA LEU A 142 -4.36 4.54 21.65
C LEU A 142 -5.43 5.48 22.23
N GLU A 143 -6.69 5.05 22.23
CA GLU A 143 -7.80 5.65 23.01
C GLU A 143 -7.94 7.20 22.91
N SER A 144 -7.65 7.78 21.74
CA SER A 144 -7.68 9.23 21.50
C SER A 144 -6.69 10.04 22.35
N LYS A 145 -5.66 9.40 22.93
CA LYS A 145 -4.58 10.10 23.63
C LYS A 145 -3.77 10.91 22.62
N GLU A 146 -3.65 12.21 22.89
CA GLU A 146 -2.85 13.10 22.07
C GLU A 146 -1.39 12.64 22.10
N CYS A 147 -0.87 12.34 20.93
CA CYS A 147 0.52 11.96 20.76
C CYS A 147 1.35 13.24 20.66
N ALA A 148 2.20 13.50 21.66
CA ALA A 148 3.14 14.61 21.66
C ALA A 148 4.57 14.07 21.68
N PRO A 149 5.04 13.47 20.57
CA PRO A 149 6.41 13.00 20.49
C PRO A 149 7.35 14.21 20.59
N LYS A 150 8.39 14.09 21.41
CA LYS A 150 9.29 15.22 21.70
C LYS A 150 10.25 15.52 20.54
N ASP A 151 10.56 14.52 19.73
CA ASP A 151 11.55 14.54 18.65
C ASP A 151 11.18 13.55 17.54
N THR A 152 12.15 13.22 16.67
CA THR A 152 12.10 12.12 15.70
C THR A 152 11.67 10.81 16.34
N VAL A 153 10.60 10.20 15.82
CA VAL A 153 10.05 8.94 16.33
C VAL A 153 10.56 7.79 15.49
N ARG A 154 11.33 6.89 16.09
CA ARG A 154 11.70 5.62 15.45
C ARG A 154 10.44 4.85 15.02
N GLY A 155 9.52 4.64 15.97
CA GLY A 155 8.31 3.86 15.74
C GLY A 155 8.65 2.43 15.28
N VAL A 156 7.84 1.89 14.38
CA VAL A 156 8.05 0.55 13.79
C VAL A 156 9.22 0.47 12.81
N CYS A 157 10.05 1.51 12.70
CA CYS A 157 11.15 1.52 11.74
C CYS A 157 12.35 0.68 12.22
N PRO A 158 13.19 0.19 11.29
CA PRO A 158 14.46 -0.45 11.63
C PRO A 158 15.36 0.44 12.49
N LYS A 159 16.34 -0.14 13.17
CA LYS A 159 17.27 0.65 14.00
C LYS A 159 18.00 1.69 13.13
N GLY A 160 18.04 2.94 13.61
CA GLY A 160 18.65 4.05 12.87
C GLY A 160 17.78 4.64 11.75
N TRP A 161 16.52 4.23 11.66
CA TRP A 161 15.51 4.79 10.75
C TRP A 161 14.30 5.27 11.56
N HIS A 162 13.53 6.19 10.99
CA HIS A 162 12.37 6.76 11.66
C HIS A 162 11.21 7.08 10.72
N LEU A 163 10.07 7.37 11.34
CA LEU A 163 8.91 7.94 10.67
C LEU A 163 9.26 9.37 10.23
N PRO A 164 9.15 9.71 8.94
CA PRO A 164 9.54 11.03 8.49
C PRO A 164 8.63 12.11 9.09
N SER A 165 9.24 13.17 9.61
CA SER A 165 8.54 14.35 10.09
C SER A 165 8.01 15.21 8.95
N SER A 166 7.10 16.14 9.27
CA SER A 166 6.61 17.12 8.30
C SER A 166 7.73 18.00 7.73
N GLN A 167 8.73 18.34 8.56
CA GLN A 167 9.87 19.13 8.12
C GLN A 167 10.74 18.37 7.12
N GLU A 168 10.96 17.08 7.35
CA GLU A 168 11.73 16.24 6.44
C GLU A 168 11.02 16.02 5.11
N PHE A 169 9.70 15.78 5.13
CA PHE A 169 8.91 15.77 3.88
C PHE A 169 8.94 17.12 3.17
N HIS A 170 8.92 18.23 3.90
CA HIS A 170 9.05 19.56 3.32
C HIS A 170 10.41 19.74 2.63
N ARG A 171 11.51 19.31 3.26
CA ARG A 171 12.86 19.34 2.65
C ARG A 171 12.91 18.49 1.38
N LEU A 172 12.39 17.26 1.41
CA LEU A 172 12.30 16.37 0.24
C LEU A 172 11.54 17.03 -0.91
N THR A 173 10.35 17.58 -0.63
CA THR A 173 9.51 18.19 -1.67
C THR A 173 10.09 19.50 -2.20
N ALA A 174 10.71 20.32 -1.34
CA ALA A 174 11.41 21.53 -1.76
C ALA A 174 12.61 21.20 -2.67
N TYR A 175 13.43 20.21 -2.28
CA TYR A 175 14.54 19.76 -3.12
C TYR A 175 14.05 19.24 -4.47
N ALA A 176 12.99 18.41 -4.47
CA ALA A 176 12.40 17.89 -5.70
C ALA A 176 11.91 19.02 -6.61
N TYR A 177 11.19 20.01 -6.06
CA TYR A 177 10.72 21.16 -6.81
C TYR A 177 11.86 21.98 -7.42
N SER A 178 12.90 22.30 -6.63
CA SER A 178 14.03 23.12 -7.10
C SER A 178 14.91 22.43 -8.13
N ASN A 179 14.98 21.09 -8.12
CA ASN A 179 15.90 20.32 -8.97
C ASN A 179 15.18 19.49 -10.06
N GLY A 180 13.85 19.40 -10.01
CA GLY A 180 13.06 18.70 -11.00
C GLY A 180 12.83 19.56 -12.23
N ARG A 181 13.36 19.13 -13.39
CA ARG A 181 13.11 19.85 -14.65
C ARG A 181 11.65 19.67 -15.09
N TYR A 182 11.08 20.72 -15.68
CA TYR A 182 9.82 20.70 -16.44
C TYR A 182 8.54 20.37 -15.64
N VAL A 183 8.45 20.82 -14.39
CA VAL A 183 7.20 20.70 -13.63
C VAL A 183 6.77 22.01 -13.02
N GLU A 184 5.47 22.28 -13.08
CA GLU A 184 4.83 23.34 -12.30
C GLU A 184 4.82 22.96 -10.80
N SER A 185 4.68 23.94 -9.91
CA SER A 185 4.69 23.71 -8.45
C SER A 185 3.66 22.67 -7.99
N TRP A 186 2.46 22.68 -8.58
CA TRP A 186 1.40 21.70 -8.30
C TRP A 186 1.72 20.28 -8.79
N GLN A 187 2.73 20.12 -9.66
CA GLN A 187 3.18 18.84 -10.19
C GLN A 187 4.38 18.27 -9.41
N THR A 188 4.87 18.94 -8.36
CA THR A 188 6.02 18.47 -7.55
C THR A 188 5.83 17.01 -7.08
N GLY A 189 4.62 16.62 -6.69
CA GLY A 189 4.33 15.24 -6.31
C GLY A 189 4.62 14.21 -7.43
N ARG A 190 4.53 14.59 -8.71
CA ARG A 190 4.88 13.70 -9.83
C ARG A 190 6.37 13.40 -9.94
N LEU A 191 7.23 14.25 -9.38
CA LEU A 191 8.68 13.98 -9.34
C LEU A 191 9.05 12.89 -8.33
N LEU A 192 8.18 12.60 -7.38
CA LEU A 192 8.42 11.59 -6.34
C LEU A 192 7.60 10.32 -6.58
N LYS A 193 6.54 10.38 -7.39
CA LYS A 193 5.75 9.22 -7.80
C LYS A 193 6.55 8.27 -8.69
N SER A 194 6.30 6.97 -8.52
CA SER A 194 6.77 5.92 -9.41
C SER A 194 6.34 6.17 -10.86
N LYS A 195 7.15 5.67 -11.80
CA LYS A 195 6.90 5.76 -13.25
C LYS A 195 5.75 4.86 -13.73
N VAL A 196 5.14 4.08 -12.84
CA VAL A 196 4.08 3.10 -13.15
C VAL A 196 3.07 3.00 -12.01
N GLY A 197 1.91 2.41 -12.28
CA GLY A 197 0.89 2.04 -11.30
C GLY A 197 -0.15 3.13 -11.00
N TRP A 198 0.15 4.40 -11.24
CA TRP A 198 -0.77 5.49 -10.94
C TRP A 198 -1.83 5.64 -12.04
N LYS A 199 -3.06 5.20 -11.75
CA LYS A 199 -4.23 5.38 -12.63
C LYS A 199 -5.17 6.45 -12.06
N SER A 200 -5.81 7.23 -12.92
CA SER A 200 -6.83 8.23 -12.55
C SER A 200 -8.20 7.81 -13.06
N THR A 201 -9.16 7.68 -12.15
CA THR A 201 -10.56 7.37 -12.46
C THR A 201 -11.49 8.61 -12.42
N TYR A 202 -10.94 9.81 -12.18
CA TYR A 202 -11.71 11.04 -11.96
C TYR A 202 -12.59 11.50 -13.14
N TYR A 203 -12.38 10.99 -14.36
CA TYR A 203 -13.22 11.26 -15.52
C TYR A 203 -13.79 9.96 -16.09
N GLN A 204 -14.82 9.40 -15.44
CA GLN A 204 -15.61 8.28 -15.98
C GLN A 204 -16.54 8.68 -17.14
N ALA A 205 -16.41 9.89 -17.70
CA ALA A 205 -17.27 10.36 -18.79
C ALA A 205 -16.88 9.77 -20.17
N TYR A 206 -15.70 9.18 -20.30
CA TYR A 206 -15.28 8.41 -21.48
C TYR A 206 -14.44 7.24 -20.97
N ASP A 207 -14.76 6.02 -21.42
CA ASP A 207 -14.14 4.72 -21.12
C ASP A 207 -12.61 4.66 -21.34
N LYS A 208 -11.84 5.48 -20.62
CA LYS A 208 -10.38 5.60 -20.72
C LYS A 208 -9.80 5.92 -19.35
N THR A 209 -9.16 4.93 -18.75
CA THR A 209 -8.26 5.16 -17.62
C THR A 209 -7.05 5.94 -18.10
N ILE A 210 -6.78 7.11 -17.50
CA ILE A 210 -5.60 7.91 -17.81
C ILE A 210 -4.49 7.53 -16.82
N GLU A 211 -3.35 7.10 -17.35
CA GLU A 211 -2.14 6.93 -16.55
C GLU A 211 -1.63 8.29 -16.08
N ARG A 212 -1.46 8.44 -14.76
CA ARG A 212 -0.91 9.62 -14.10
C ARG A 212 0.37 9.30 -13.36
N ASN A 213 1.21 8.51 -14.02
CA ASN A 213 2.52 8.11 -13.53
C ASN A 213 3.42 9.34 -13.26
N GLY A 214 4.34 9.15 -12.32
CA GLY A 214 5.38 10.11 -12.03
C GLY A 214 6.56 10.01 -12.98
N TYR A 215 7.50 10.92 -12.80
CA TYR A 215 8.76 10.96 -13.55
C TYR A 215 9.92 10.34 -12.77
N ASP A 216 9.81 10.34 -11.44
CA ASP A 216 10.80 9.79 -10.50
C ASP A 216 12.28 10.08 -10.82
N PRO A 217 12.70 11.31 -11.15
CA PRO A 217 14.10 11.59 -11.46
C PRO A 217 15.04 11.38 -10.28
N PHE A 218 14.52 11.28 -9.05
CA PHE A 218 15.30 11.13 -7.82
C PHE A 218 15.28 9.71 -7.26
N GLY A 219 14.53 8.77 -7.88
CA GLY A 219 14.44 7.38 -7.42
C GLY A 219 13.61 7.18 -6.15
N PHE A 220 12.84 8.19 -5.72
CA PHE A 220 11.93 8.06 -4.58
C PHE A 220 10.81 7.07 -4.86
N GLY A 221 10.32 6.92 -6.09
CA GLY A 221 9.51 5.78 -6.51
C GLY A 221 8.17 5.56 -5.78
N ALA A 222 7.50 6.60 -5.26
CA ALA A 222 6.25 6.43 -4.49
C ALA A 222 5.16 5.71 -5.31
N ILE A 223 4.76 4.53 -4.85
CA ILE A 223 3.74 3.67 -5.49
C ILE A 223 2.34 4.01 -4.96
N PRO A 224 1.25 3.71 -5.70
CA PRO A 224 -0.13 4.04 -5.32
C PRO A 224 -0.67 3.11 -4.21
N ALA A 225 -0.11 3.22 -3.01
CA ALA A 225 -0.43 2.35 -1.89
C ALA A 225 -1.36 3.02 -0.85
N GLY A 226 -2.38 3.80 -1.24
CA GLY A 226 -3.16 4.59 -0.27
C GLY A 226 -4.58 5.02 -0.69
N GLY A 227 -5.27 4.26 -1.54
CA GLY A 227 -6.60 4.64 -2.07
C GLY A 227 -7.73 3.65 -1.83
N GLY A 228 -7.56 2.64 -0.97
CA GLY A 228 -8.58 1.63 -0.71
C GLY A 228 -9.50 1.99 0.47
N VAL A 229 -10.81 1.89 0.27
CA VAL A 229 -11.73 1.61 1.37
C VAL A 229 -11.51 0.15 1.74
N PHE A 230 -10.95 -0.11 2.92
CA PHE A 230 -10.74 -1.48 3.39
C PHE A 230 -12.06 -2.00 3.95
N PRO A 231 -12.65 -3.10 3.43
CA PRO A 231 -13.94 -3.61 3.92
C PRO A 231 -13.90 -4.04 5.41
N ASN A 232 -12.69 -4.27 5.95
CA ASN A 232 -12.46 -4.63 7.35
C ASN A 232 -11.92 -3.48 8.22
N ALA A 233 -11.48 -2.36 7.62
CA ALA A 233 -11.24 -1.13 8.38
C ALA A 233 -12.53 -0.31 8.28
N LYS A 234 -13.30 -0.27 9.36
CA LYS A 234 -14.46 0.63 9.38
C LYS A 234 -13.96 2.01 9.00
N THR A 235 -14.73 2.74 8.20
CA THR A 235 -14.44 4.09 7.70
C THR A 235 -14.22 5.15 8.81
N SER A 236 -14.22 4.73 10.08
CA SER A 236 -13.88 5.48 11.29
C SER A 236 -12.48 5.21 11.84
N ASP A 237 -11.77 4.19 11.38
CA ASP A 237 -10.49 3.79 11.93
C ASP A 237 -9.38 4.63 11.27
N SER A 238 -8.47 5.15 12.10
CA SER A 238 -7.43 6.14 11.82
C SER A 238 -6.73 6.02 10.46
N PRO A 239 -6.18 7.11 9.89
CA PRO A 239 -5.44 7.06 8.62
C PRO A 239 -4.42 5.92 8.65
N LEU A 240 -4.38 5.15 7.57
CA LEU A 240 -3.50 4.00 7.46
C LEU A 240 -2.19 4.46 6.84
N PHE A 241 -1.10 4.14 7.54
CA PHE A 241 0.23 4.57 7.17
C PHE A 241 0.91 3.42 6.45
N SER A 242 0.96 3.47 5.12
CA SER A 242 1.98 2.78 4.34
C SER A 242 3.05 3.82 4.00
N GLY A 243 4.33 3.42 3.93
CA GLY A 243 5.30 4.39 3.45
C GLY A 243 6.75 4.05 3.65
N ARG A 244 7.54 5.00 3.16
CA ARG A 244 8.99 5.01 3.14
C ARG A 244 9.50 5.60 4.44
N ARG A 245 10.59 5.05 4.96
CA ARG A 245 11.25 5.55 6.18
C ARG A 245 12.41 6.44 5.79
N GLN A 246 12.79 7.31 6.72
CA GLN A 246 13.90 8.24 6.52
C GLN A 246 15.02 7.89 7.50
N LYS A 247 16.24 8.18 7.09
CA LYS A 247 17.44 8.25 7.93
C LYS A 247 18.22 9.52 7.59
N GLU A 248 18.62 10.29 8.60
CA GLU A 248 19.58 11.39 8.44
C GLU A 248 21.01 10.82 8.30
N LEU A 249 21.84 11.49 7.50
CA LEU A 249 23.25 11.14 7.26
C LEU A 249 24.11 11.38 8.50
#